data_AF-A0A7J7J3Y9-F1
#
_entry.id   AF-A0A7J7J3Y9-F1
#
_cell.length_a   1.000
_cell.length_b   1.000
_cell.length_c   1.000
_cell.angle_alpha   90.00
_cell.angle_beta   90.00
_cell.angle_gamma   90.00
#
_symmetry.space_group_name_H-M   'P 1'
#
loop_
_entity.id
_entity.type
_entity.pdbx_description
1 polymer ?
#
loop_
_entity_poly.entity_id
_entity_poly.type
_entity_poly.pdbx_seq_one_letter_code
_entity_poly.pdbx_strand_id
1 'polypeptide(L)'
;MKNAPSWLAVEKKKKQKADFKWIECDLCAFWFHSTCQDLKVSEATAIVKLASKGVKWYCSGCQKTIQGQSPSIILQMSKLSCLQQMVEKLNGKVDEYQHHTTEQFQCLKTSLAETAKKTNWPKI
;
A
#
# COMPACT_ATOMS: atom_id res chain seq x y z
N MET A 1 20.07 61.24 -48.57
CA MET A 1 18.94 60.51 -47.98
C MET A 1 19.50 59.33 -47.19
N LYS A 2 19.49 59.38 -45.86
CA LYS A 2 20.05 58.32 -44.99
C LYS A 2 18.89 57.42 -44.55
N ASN A 3 18.75 56.24 -45.14
CA ASN A 3 17.77 55.26 -44.71
C ASN A 3 18.33 54.52 -43.48
N ALA A 4 17.62 54.62 -42.36
CA ALA A 4 17.95 53.90 -41.15
C ALA A 4 17.72 52.38 -41.35
N PRO A 5 18.58 51.51 -40.79
CA PRO A 5 18.49 50.07 -40.97
C PRO A 5 17.37 49.44 -40.13
N SER A 6 16.75 48.39 -40.69
CA SER A 6 15.50 47.75 -40.24
C SER A 6 15.54 47.04 -38.88
N TRP A 7 16.68 47.03 -38.19
CA TRP A 7 16.87 46.29 -36.93
C TRP A 7 16.52 47.10 -35.66
N LEU A 8 16.07 48.34 -35.79
CA LEU A 8 15.59 49.16 -34.65
C LEU A 8 14.18 48.79 -34.16
N ALA A 9 13.52 47.79 -34.76
CA ALA A 9 12.28 47.25 -34.23
C ALA A 9 12.57 46.26 -33.08
N VAL A 10 12.84 46.80 -31.88
CA VAL A 10 12.76 46.01 -30.64
C VAL A 10 11.29 45.69 -30.42
N GLU A 11 10.84 44.56 -30.97
CA GLU A 11 9.53 44.00 -30.69
C GLU A 11 9.44 43.70 -29.20
N LYS A 12 8.72 44.55 -28.48
CA LYS A 12 8.27 44.26 -27.11
C LYS A 12 7.31 43.06 -27.18
N LYS A 13 7.85 41.84 -27.12
CA LYS A 13 7.04 40.63 -26.92
C LYS A 13 6.33 40.79 -25.57
N LYS A 14 5.05 41.17 -25.62
CA LYS A 14 4.16 41.16 -24.45
C LYS A 14 4.20 39.76 -23.86
N LYS A 15 4.80 39.62 -22.67
CA LYS A 15 4.81 38.39 -21.88
C LYS A 15 3.35 38.10 -21.51
N GLN A 16 2.64 37.34 -22.34
CA GLN A 16 1.31 36.84 -22.00
C GLN A 16 1.48 36.03 -20.72
N LYS A 17 0.82 36.47 -19.63
CA LYS A 17 0.68 35.64 -18.44
C LYS A 17 -0.08 34.40 -18.89
N ALA A 18 0.59 33.26 -18.95
CA ALA A 18 -0.08 32.01 -19.24
C ALA A 18 -1.13 31.79 -18.16
N ASP A 19 -2.40 31.65 -18.54
CA ASP A 19 -3.46 31.28 -17.61
C ASP A 19 -3.20 29.85 -17.14
N PHE A 20 -2.96 29.66 -15.85
CA PHE A 20 -2.80 28.36 -15.22
C PHE A 20 -3.74 28.24 -14.02
N LYS A 21 -4.18 27.02 -13.74
CA LYS A 21 -5.00 26.69 -12.57
C LYS A 21 -4.18 25.83 -11.61
N TRP A 22 -4.31 26.09 -10.32
CA TRP A 22 -3.74 25.24 -9.29
C TRP A 22 -4.66 24.04 -9.03
N ILE A 23 -4.06 22.86 -8.93
CA ILE A 23 -4.74 21.61 -8.61
C ILE A 23 -3.94 20.86 -7.54
N GLU A 24 -4.62 20.26 -6.57
CA GLU A 24 -4.03 19.50 -5.47
C GLU A 24 -4.10 18.01 -5.77
N CYS A 25 -2.99 17.29 -5.56
CA CYS A 25 -2.94 15.84 -5.73
C CYS A 25 -3.58 15.14 -4.53
N ASP A 26 -4.55 14.25 -4.78
CA ASP A 26 -5.26 13.50 -3.72
C ASP A 26 -4.36 12.52 -2.94
N LEU A 27 -3.17 12.16 -3.46
CA LEU A 27 -2.27 11.22 -2.79
C LEU A 27 -1.20 11.91 -1.94
N CYS A 28 -0.53 12.93 -2.50
CA CYS A 28 0.59 13.59 -1.82
C CYS A 28 0.26 14.97 -1.25
N ALA A 29 -0.97 15.47 -1.45
CA ALA A 29 -1.46 16.78 -0.99
C ALA A 29 -0.60 17.98 -1.47
N PHE A 30 0.24 17.79 -2.49
CA PHE A 30 0.98 18.89 -3.11
C PHE A 30 0.14 19.57 -4.18
N TRP A 31 0.34 20.88 -4.30
CA TRP A 31 -0.30 21.72 -5.30
C TRP A 31 0.58 21.86 -6.54
N PHE A 32 -0.05 21.74 -7.71
CA PHE A 32 0.61 21.80 -9.00
C PHE A 32 -0.08 22.82 -9.89
N HIS A 33 0.71 23.51 -10.72
CA HIS A 33 0.14 24.20 -11.87
C HIS A 33 -0.39 23.16 -12.86
N SER A 34 -1.58 23.38 -13.40
CA SER A 34 -2.19 22.53 -14.42
C SER A 34 -1.23 22.30 -15.59
N THR A 35 -0.53 23.35 -16.03
CA THR A 35 0.45 23.28 -17.12
C THR A 35 1.70 22.46 -16.78
N CYS A 36 2.12 22.39 -15.51
CA CYS A 36 3.22 21.52 -15.08
C CYS A 36 2.83 20.03 -15.04
N GLN A 37 1.55 19.72 -15.22
CA GLN A 37 0.99 18.36 -15.25
C GLN A 37 0.32 18.07 -16.60
N ASP A 38 0.64 18.85 -17.64
CA ASP A 38 0.09 18.74 -18.99
C ASP A 38 -1.45 18.82 -19.05
N LEU A 39 -2.07 19.51 -18.09
CA LEU A 39 -3.50 19.75 -18.04
C LEU A 39 -3.85 21.13 -18.59
N LYS A 40 -4.89 21.17 -19.44
CA LYS A 40 -5.55 22.40 -19.82
C LYS A 40 -6.31 22.97 -18.62
N VAL A 41 -6.47 24.29 -18.58
CA VAL A 41 -7.23 24.97 -17.52
C VAL A 41 -8.67 24.44 -17.41
N SER A 42 -9.31 24.10 -18.54
CA SER A 42 -10.64 23.49 -18.58
C SER A 42 -10.69 22.12 -17.91
N GLU A 43 -9.68 21.29 -18.11
CA GLU A 43 -9.55 19.95 -17.52
C GLU A 43 -9.33 20.04 -16.01
N ALA A 44 -8.37 20.87 -15.57
CA ALA A 44 -8.13 21.12 -14.16
C ALA A 44 -9.39 21.66 -13.46
N THR A 45 -10.13 22.54 -14.12
CA THR A 45 -11.41 23.07 -13.59
C THR A 45 -12.47 21.98 -13.49
N ALA A 46 -12.59 21.11 -14.49
CA ALA A 46 -13.54 20.00 -14.48
C ALA A 46 -13.22 19.01 -13.35
N ILE A 47 -11.94 18.66 -13.16
CA ILE A 47 -11.49 17.78 -12.09
C ILE A 47 -11.88 18.33 -10.72
N VAL A 48 -11.57 19.61 -10.44
CA VAL A 48 -11.92 20.25 -9.17
C VAL A 48 -13.44 20.26 -8.95
N LYS A 49 -14.24 20.52 -9.99
CA LYS A 49 -15.72 20.48 -9.90
C LYS A 49 -16.26 19.08 -9.65
N LEU A 50 -15.60 18.05 -10.18
CA LEU A 50 -16.01 16.65 -10.02
C LEU A 50 -15.44 16.00 -8.76
N ALA A 51 -14.53 16.67 -8.04
CA ALA A 51 -13.98 16.18 -6.78
C ALA A 51 -15.09 15.89 -5.74
N SER A 52 -16.12 16.74 -5.68
CA SER A 52 -17.28 16.53 -4.81
C SER A 52 -18.16 15.34 -5.21
N LYS A 53 -17.97 14.81 -6.43
CA LYS A 53 -18.63 13.60 -6.95
C LYS A 53 -17.74 12.36 -6.85
N GLY A 54 -16.62 12.45 -6.12
CA GLY A 54 -15.70 11.34 -5.90
C GLY A 54 -14.65 11.14 -7.00
N VAL A 55 -14.53 12.07 -7.97
CA VAL A 55 -13.42 12.03 -8.92
C VAL A 55 -12.12 12.41 -8.21
N LYS A 56 -11.14 11.52 -8.28
CA LYS A 56 -9.81 11.70 -7.71
C LYS A 56 -8.79 12.02 -8.79
N TRP A 57 -7.83 12.86 -8.46
CA TRP A 57 -6.72 13.21 -9.33
C TRP A 57 -5.38 13.02 -8.64
N TYR A 58 -4.43 12.47 -9.37
CA TYR A 58 -3.08 12.20 -8.90
C TYR A 58 -2.08 12.88 -9.83
N CYS A 59 -1.03 13.47 -9.26
CA CYS A 59 0.07 14.01 -10.05
C CYS A 59 0.79 12.89 -10.79
N SER A 60 1.50 13.25 -11.86
CA SER A 60 2.18 12.27 -12.73
C SER A 60 3.16 11.37 -11.99
N GLY A 61 3.83 11.88 -10.94
CA GLY A 61 4.69 11.09 -10.06
C GLY A 61 3.90 10.01 -9.31
N CYS A 62 2.86 10.41 -8.58
CA CYS A 62 2.00 9.50 -7.84
C CYS A 62 1.29 8.48 -8.75
N GLN A 63 0.83 8.91 -9.93
CA GLN A 63 0.21 8.02 -10.91
C GLN A 63 1.17 6.93 -11.38
N LYS A 64 2.42 7.29 -11.70
CA LYS A 64 3.46 6.31 -12.08
C LYS A 64 3.78 5.35 -10.93
N THR A 65 3.81 5.84 -9.69
CA THR A 65 4.01 4.99 -8.51
C THR A 65 2.88 3.97 -8.38
N ILE A 66 1.63 4.39 -8.46
CA ILE A 66 0.48 3.49 -8.36
C ILE A 66 0.50 2.47 -9.50
N GLN A 67 0.69 2.91 -10.74
CA GLN A 67 0.71 2.03 -11.91
C GLN A 67 1.89 1.05 -11.88
N GLY A 68 3.07 1.50 -11.46
CA GLY A 68 4.28 0.69 -11.40
C GLY A 68 4.32 -0.28 -10.21
N GLN A 69 3.75 0.11 -9.06
CA GLN A 69 3.77 -0.72 -7.85
C GLN A 69 2.57 -1.65 -7.74
N SER A 70 1.45 -1.36 -8.41
CA SER A 70 0.23 -2.18 -8.33
C SER A 70 0.49 -3.68 -8.59
N PRO A 71 1.23 -4.11 -9.63
CA PRO A 71 1.52 -5.53 -9.84
C PRO A 71 2.33 -6.16 -8.70
N SER A 72 3.32 -5.43 -8.17
CA SER A 72 4.15 -5.91 -7.06
C SER A 72 3.36 -5.99 -5.76
N ILE A 73 2.48 -5.02 -5.48
CA ILE A 73 1.60 -5.02 -4.32
C ILE A 73 0.63 -6.22 -4.39
N ILE A 74 0.01 -6.46 -5.55
CA ILE A 74 -0.89 -7.62 -5.75
C ILE A 74 -0.14 -8.94 -5.48
N LEU A 75 1.06 -9.08 -6.03
CA LEU A 75 1.90 -10.26 -5.82
C LEU A 75 2.33 -10.42 -4.35
N GLN A 76 2.64 -9.33 -3.66
CA GLN A 76 2.96 -9.37 -2.24
C GLN A 76 1.75 -9.76 -1.40
N MET A 77 0.57 -9.23 -1.72
CA MET A 77 -0.68 -9.61 -1.04
C MET A 77 -0.99 -11.09 -1.20
N SER A 78 -0.80 -11.68 -2.39
CA SER A 78 -1.00 -13.11 -2.58
C SER A 78 0.01 -13.95 -1.79
N LYS A 79 1.27 -13.50 -1.69
CA LYS A 79 2.29 -14.16 -0.85
C LYS A 79 1.94 -14.09 0.63
N LEU A 80 1.48 -12.93 1.12
CA LEU A 80 1.06 -12.77 2.52
C LEU A 80 -0.13 -13.68 2.84
N SER A 81 -1.12 -13.77 1.95
CA SER A 81 -2.26 -14.67 2.12
C SER A 81 -1.83 -16.14 2.22
N CYS A 82 -0.89 -16.57 1.36
CA CYS A 82 -0.36 -17.94 1.41
C CYS A 82 0.42 -18.20 2.71
N LEU A 83 1.27 -17.27 3.14
CA LEU A 83 2.02 -17.38 4.39
C LEU A 83 1.09 -17.44 5.61
N GLN A 84 0.01 -16.66 5.62
CA GLN A 84 -1.01 -16.70 6.68
C GLN A 84 -1.63 -18.09 6.79
N GLN A 85 -2.05 -18.69 5.67
CA GLN A 85 -2.61 -20.06 5.66
C GLN A 85 -1.60 -21.10 6.16
N MET A 86 -0.31 -20.94 5.82
CA MET A 86 0.73 -21.84 6.31
C MET A 86 0.93 -21.72 7.83
N VAL A 87 0.92 -20.50 8.36
CA VAL A 87 1.02 -20.26 9.81
C VAL A 87 -0.17 -20.87 10.54
N GLU A 88 -1.39 -20.67 10.06
CA GLU A 88 -2.59 -21.27 10.64
C GLU A 88 -2.51 -22.80 10.66
N LYS A 89 -2.06 -23.41 9.56
CA LYS A 89 -1.89 -24.86 9.46
C LYS A 89 -0.82 -25.38 10.43
N LEU A 90 0.29 -24.66 10.59
CA LEU A 90 1.35 -25.05 11.52
C LEU A 90 0.88 -24.91 12.97
N ASN A 91 0.15 -23.85 13.30
CA ASN A 91 -0.43 -23.67 14.63
C ASN A 91 -1.39 -24.82 14.97
N GLY A 92 -2.27 -25.22 14.04
CA GLY A 92 -3.15 -26.37 14.25
C GLY A 92 -2.37 -27.68 14.53
N LYS A 93 -1.23 -27.89 13.87
CA LYS A 93 -0.36 -29.04 14.18
C LYS A 93 0.31 -28.94 15.55
N VAL A 94 0.74 -27.75 15.95
CA VAL A 94 1.31 -27.53 17.29
C VAL A 94 0.26 -27.84 18.35
N ASP A 95 -0.97 -27.37 18.18
CA ASP A 95 -2.08 -27.65 19.09
C ASP A 95 -2.38 -29.16 19.17
N GLU A 96 -2.40 -29.85 18.02
CA GLU A 96 -2.57 -31.30 17.95
C GLU A 96 -1.46 -32.05 18.71
N TYR A 97 -0.20 -31.67 18.51
CA TYR A 97 0.93 -32.28 19.23
C TYR A 97 0.88 -32.00 20.73
N GLN A 98 0.50 -30.79 21.14
CA GLN A 98 0.34 -30.43 22.56
C GLN A 98 -0.80 -31.20 23.21
N HIS A 99 -1.91 -31.40 22.51
CA HIS A 99 -3.03 -32.19 23.00
C HIS A 99 -2.61 -33.65 23.19
N HIS A 100 -2.04 -34.27 22.16
CA HIS A 100 -1.62 -35.67 22.20
C HIS A 100 -0.55 -35.93 23.28
N THR A 101 0.42 -35.03 23.45
CA THR A 101 1.42 -35.15 24.53
C THR A 101 0.80 -35.04 25.92
N THR A 102 -0.20 -34.16 26.10
CA THR A 102 -0.95 -34.04 27.35
C THR A 102 -1.73 -35.30 27.67
N GLU A 103 -2.42 -35.88 26.67
CA GLU A 103 -3.17 -37.13 26.81
C GLU A 103 -2.25 -38.30 27.17
N GLN A 104 -1.12 -38.45 26.47
CA GLN A 104 -0.13 -39.50 26.77
C GLN A 104 0.42 -39.37 28.19
N PHE A 105 0.76 -38.15 28.62
CA PHE A 105 1.26 -37.91 29.96
C PHE A 105 0.21 -38.26 31.04
N GLN A 106 -1.05 -37.91 30.79
CA GLN A 106 -2.15 -38.23 31.69
C GLN A 106 -2.38 -39.75 31.80
N CYS A 107 -2.34 -40.47 30.67
CA CYS A 107 -2.42 -41.93 30.62
C CYS A 107 -1.28 -42.58 31.42
N LEU A 108 -0.03 -42.16 31.19
CA LEU A 108 1.14 -42.66 31.93
C LEU A 108 1.01 -42.41 33.43
N LYS A 109 0.54 -41.23 33.84
CA LYS A 109 0.31 -40.88 35.24
C LYS A 109 -0.72 -41.81 35.90
N THR A 110 -1.80 -42.14 35.20
CA THR A 110 -2.82 -43.09 35.70
C THR A 110 -2.27 -44.51 35.81
N SER A 111 -1.57 -45.02 34.80
CA SER A 111 -0.97 -46.36 34.83
C SER A 111 0.10 -46.51 35.92
N LEU A 112 0.89 -45.46 36.16
CA LEU A 112 1.87 -45.44 37.25
C LEU A 112 1.18 -45.53 38.62
N ALA A 113 0.11 -44.76 38.83
CA ALA A 113 -0.65 -44.78 40.09
C ALA A 113 -1.30 -46.15 40.34
N GLU A 114 -1.79 -46.83 39.30
CA GLU A 114 -2.32 -48.19 39.41
C GLU A 114 -1.23 -49.21 39.73
N THR A 115 -0.05 -49.09 39.11
CA THR A 115 1.08 -49.99 39.37
C THR A 115 1.56 -49.84 40.80
N ALA A 116 1.69 -48.60 41.29
CA ALA A 116 2.09 -48.30 42.66
C ALA A 116 1.10 -48.86 43.71
N LYS A 117 -0.19 -48.98 43.39
CA LYS A 117 -1.19 -49.63 44.26
C LYS A 117 -1.02 -51.16 44.31
N LYS A 118 -0.58 -51.77 43.21
CA LYS A 118 -0.44 -53.23 43.07
C LYS A 118 0.87 -53.74 43.66
N THR A 119 1.96 -52.99 43.46
CA THR A 119 3.23 -53.28 44.13
C THR A 119 3.11 -52.77 45.56
N ASN A 120 3.04 -53.66 46.56
CA ASN A 120 3.01 -53.30 47.97
C ASN A 120 4.36 -52.65 48.37
N TRP A 121 4.57 -51.41 47.92
CA TRP A 121 5.85 -50.74 47.99
C TRP A 121 6.19 -50.53 49.47
N PRO A 122 7.35 -51.02 49.94
CA PRO A 122 7.71 -50.86 51.33
C PRO A 122 7.80 -49.37 51.64
N LYS A 123 7.03 -48.92 52.64
CA LYS A 123 7.21 -47.60 53.22
C LYS A 123 8.61 -47.60 53.86
N ILE A 124 9.54 -46.88 53.22
CA ILE A 124 10.83 -46.52 53.82
C ILE A 124 10.57 -45.38 54.80
#